data_AF-A0A7Z9WF16-F1
#
_entry.id   AF-A0A7Z9WF16-F1
#
_cell.length_a   1.000
_cell.length_b   1.000
_cell.length_c   1.000
_cell.angle_alpha   90.00
_cell.angle_beta   90.00
_cell.angle_gamma   90.00
#
_symmetry.space_group_name_H-M   'P 1'
#
loop_
_entity.id
_entity.type
_entity.pdbx_description
1 polymer ?
#
loop_
_entity_poly.entity_id
_entity_poly.type
_entity_poly.pdbx_seq_one_letter_code
_entity_poly.pdbx_strand_id
1 'polypeptide(L)'
;MSGKRLKEAVLGKEIASNFYDPERVENVLKEIGLKNYSPEWALDRISQTVLPPFGIALEALEECAKLAKKYQLPFIVHTAATSMTKIGEISWLGDLLIAGHCNHPSFDMKEGMELIKRLKEKGAIIDISTLDILDSPEREKELAFFFAILEAGLADVVSTNYGGGNHSPILKVLELATDQKVVTLTQAISLITRNPSRAIPRLAPGRGAVVQGAIADVIIVHRSKISQVEDIIIEGILLRLRGQEQRQLN
;
A
#
# COMPACT_ATOMS: atom_id res chain seq x y z
N MET A 1 5.52 -15.45 12.33
CA MET A 1 6.08 -15.99 11.07
C MET A 1 5.65 -17.42 10.75
N SER A 2 5.43 -18.32 11.72
CA SER A 2 5.08 -19.74 11.48
C SER A 2 3.77 -19.97 10.72
N GLY A 3 2.71 -19.22 11.02
CA GLY A 3 1.39 -19.37 10.38
C GLY A 3 1.36 -19.03 8.87
N LYS A 4 2.06 -17.97 8.44
CA LYS A 4 2.16 -17.57 7.03
C LYS A 4 2.83 -18.66 6.19
N ARG A 5 3.95 -19.21 6.69
CA ARG A 5 4.72 -20.26 6.01
C ARG A 5 3.90 -21.53 5.82
N LEU A 6 3.17 -21.96 6.85
CA LEU A 6 2.29 -23.13 6.74
C LEU A 6 1.12 -22.89 5.77
N LYS A 7 0.48 -21.72 5.84
CA LYS A 7 -0.57 -21.33 4.89
C LYS A 7 -0.08 -21.39 3.44
N GLU A 8 1.07 -20.80 3.14
CA GLU A 8 1.65 -20.78 1.78
C GLU A 8 2.13 -22.16 1.32
N ALA A 9 2.54 -23.04 2.24
CA ALA A 9 2.85 -24.43 1.91
C ALA A 9 1.60 -25.22 1.49
N VAL A 10 0.46 -24.96 2.14
CA VAL A 10 -0.80 -25.66 1.87
C VAL A 10 -1.53 -25.10 0.65
N LEU A 11 -1.68 -23.76 0.56
CA LEU A 11 -2.54 -23.09 -0.42
C LEU A 11 -1.75 -22.25 -1.44
N GLY A 12 -0.43 -22.20 -1.35
CA GLY A 12 0.39 -21.38 -2.25
C GLY A 12 0.26 -19.88 -1.98
N LYS A 13 0.98 -19.08 -2.77
CA LYS A 13 1.00 -17.62 -2.64
C LYS A 13 -0.33 -16.95 -3.03
N GLU A 14 -1.13 -17.63 -3.85
CA GLU A 14 -2.41 -17.15 -4.37
C GLU A 14 -3.63 -17.67 -3.58
N ILE A 15 -3.41 -18.52 -2.55
CA ILE A 15 -4.48 -19.15 -1.77
C ILE A 15 -5.38 -20.01 -2.69
N ALA A 16 -4.76 -20.90 -3.45
CA ALA A 16 -5.41 -21.82 -4.38
C ALA A 16 -5.55 -23.22 -3.76
N SER A 17 -6.76 -23.80 -3.83
CA SER A 17 -7.06 -25.11 -3.23
C SER A 17 -6.38 -26.29 -3.92
N ASN A 18 -5.87 -26.10 -5.14
CA ASN A 18 -5.19 -27.12 -5.94
C ASN A 18 -3.66 -27.08 -5.83
N PHE A 19 -3.10 -26.27 -4.91
CA PHE A 19 -1.65 -26.10 -4.76
C PHE A 19 -0.95 -27.19 -3.94
N TYR A 20 -1.72 -27.98 -3.18
CA TYR A 20 -1.21 -28.83 -2.10
C TYR A 20 -0.07 -29.77 -2.52
N ASP A 21 1.05 -29.67 -1.79
CA ASP A 21 2.22 -30.55 -1.87
C ASP A 21 2.52 -31.14 -0.47
N PRO A 22 2.25 -32.44 -0.24
CA PRO A 22 2.37 -33.06 1.08
C PRO A 22 3.81 -33.06 1.61
N GLU A 23 4.82 -33.23 0.75
CA GLU A 23 6.23 -33.24 1.18
C GLU A 23 6.65 -31.86 1.65
N ARG A 24 6.25 -30.82 0.91
CA ARG A 24 6.50 -29.42 1.30
C ARG A 24 5.83 -29.08 2.62
N VAL A 25 4.58 -29.50 2.81
CA VAL A 25 3.83 -29.25 4.05
C VAL A 25 4.48 -29.98 5.22
N GLU A 26 4.91 -31.24 5.05
CA GLU A 26 5.60 -32.01 6.08
C GLU A 26 6.90 -31.33 6.54
N ASN A 27 7.69 -30.83 5.59
CA ASN A 27 8.94 -30.11 5.89
C ASN A 27 8.66 -28.84 6.71
N VAL A 28 7.66 -28.05 6.31
CA VAL A 28 7.30 -26.83 7.05
C VAL A 28 6.76 -27.16 8.45
N LEU A 29 5.97 -28.23 8.61
CA LEU A 29 5.49 -28.68 9.92
C LEU A 29 6.66 -29.06 10.85
N LYS A 30 7.69 -29.74 10.33
CA LYS A 30 8.90 -30.06 11.11
C LYS A 30 9.64 -28.79 11.54
N GLU A 31 9.85 -27.85 10.62
CA GLU A 31 10.58 -26.61 10.90
C GLU A 31 9.89 -25.71 11.94
N ILE A 32 8.56 -25.67 11.96
CA ILE A 32 7.80 -24.84 12.91
C ILE A 32 7.48 -25.56 14.22
N GLY A 33 8.02 -26.78 14.43
CA GLY A 33 7.86 -27.54 15.67
C GLY A 33 6.53 -28.30 15.80
N LEU A 34 5.79 -28.49 14.70
CA LEU A 34 4.50 -29.18 14.62
C LEU A 34 4.61 -30.60 14.03
N LYS A 35 5.74 -31.27 14.22
CA LYS A 35 6.05 -32.62 13.67
C LYS A 35 5.07 -33.75 14.03
N ASN A 36 4.21 -33.55 15.03
CA ASN A 36 3.21 -34.54 15.45
C ASN A 36 1.91 -34.47 14.64
N TYR A 37 1.78 -33.48 13.75
CA TYR A 37 0.62 -33.33 12.87
C TYR A 37 0.98 -33.79 11.46
N SER A 38 0.02 -34.38 10.76
CA SER A 38 0.22 -34.81 9.37
C SER A 38 -0.03 -33.66 8.38
N PRO A 39 0.52 -33.75 7.16
CA PRO A 39 0.19 -32.85 6.07
C PRO A 39 -1.31 -32.72 5.79
N GLU A 40 -2.06 -33.82 5.88
CA GLU A 40 -3.52 -33.86 5.66
C GLU A 40 -4.27 -33.11 6.76
N TRP A 41 -3.83 -33.22 8.01
CA TRP A 41 -4.38 -32.43 9.10
C TRP A 41 -4.16 -30.94 8.85
N ALA A 42 -2.97 -30.54 8.40
CA ALA A 42 -2.68 -29.14 8.09
C ALA A 42 -3.51 -28.65 6.90
N LEU A 43 -3.66 -29.45 5.85
CA LEU A 43 -4.52 -29.16 4.70
C LEU A 43 -5.96 -28.89 5.14
N ASP A 44 -6.53 -29.79 5.94
CA ASP A 44 -7.90 -29.67 6.43
C ASP A 44 -8.09 -28.41 7.29
N ARG A 45 -7.22 -28.20 8.29
CA ARG A 45 -7.33 -27.04 9.20
C ARG A 45 -7.13 -25.71 8.48
N ILE A 46 -6.13 -25.60 7.62
CA ILE A 46 -5.85 -24.37 6.87
C ILE A 46 -6.96 -24.10 5.85
N SER A 47 -7.43 -25.13 5.13
CA SER A 47 -8.51 -24.96 4.15
C SER A 47 -9.81 -24.50 4.81
N GLN A 48 -10.21 -25.13 5.93
CA GLN A 48 -11.42 -24.77 6.66
C GLN A 48 -11.38 -23.37 7.29
N THR A 49 -10.19 -22.85 7.60
CA THR A 49 -10.05 -21.55 8.27
C THR A 49 -9.78 -20.39 7.30
N VAL A 50 -9.04 -20.64 6.22
CA VAL A 50 -8.60 -19.59 5.29
C VAL A 50 -9.54 -19.46 4.09
N LEU A 51 -9.96 -20.55 3.46
CA LEU A 51 -10.70 -20.49 2.19
C LEU A 51 -12.08 -19.83 2.33
N PRO A 52 -12.91 -20.13 3.35
CA PRO A 52 -14.24 -19.55 3.44
C PRO A 52 -14.25 -18.01 3.53
N PRO A 53 -13.54 -17.36 4.49
CA PRO A 53 -13.55 -15.89 4.55
C PRO A 53 -12.84 -15.27 3.33
N PHE A 54 -11.83 -15.94 2.77
CA PHE A 54 -11.13 -15.45 1.59
C PHE A 54 -12.00 -15.47 0.33
N GLY A 55 -12.77 -16.53 0.10
CA GLY A 55 -13.72 -16.62 -1.00
C GLY A 55 -14.77 -15.52 -0.94
N ILE A 56 -15.37 -15.30 0.25
CA ILE A 56 -16.32 -14.20 0.47
C ILE A 56 -15.69 -12.84 0.16
N ALA A 57 -14.45 -12.61 0.60
CA ALA A 57 -13.75 -11.34 0.32
C ALA A 57 -13.53 -11.11 -1.18
N LEU A 58 -13.18 -12.16 -1.94
CA LEU A 58 -12.99 -12.05 -3.39
C LEU A 58 -14.31 -11.82 -4.14
N GLU A 59 -15.40 -12.46 -3.72
CA GLU A 59 -16.73 -12.23 -4.29
C GLU A 59 -17.22 -10.80 -4.00
N ALA A 60 -17.00 -10.33 -2.78
CA ALA A 60 -17.39 -8.99 -2.36
C ALA A 60 -16.69 -7.89 -3.16
N LEU A 61 -15.49 -8.12 -3.72
CA LEU A 61 -14.81 -7.14 -4.56
C LEU A 61 -15.64 -6.77 -5.80
N GLU A 62 -16.29 -7.75 -6.44
CA GLU A 62 -17.09 -7.50 -7.63
C GLU A 62 -18.40 -6.76 -7.30
N GLU A 63 -19.06 -7.15 -6.21
CA GLU A 63 -20.25 -6.47 -5.73
C GLU A 63 -19.94 -5.01 -5.35
N CYS A 64 -18.88 -4.79 -4.57
CA CYS A 64 -18.41 -3.46 -4.22
C CYS A 64 -18.05 -2.63 -5.44
N ALA A 65 -17.39 -3.22 -6.45
CA ALA A 65 -17.07 -2.54 -7.70
C ALA A 65 -18.33 -2.07 -8.45
N LYS A 66 -19.35 -2.93 -8.56
CA LYS A 66 -20.64 -2.55 -9.16
C LYS A 66 -21.30 -1.38 -8.41
N LEU A 67 -21.26 -1.39 -7.08
CA LEU A 67 -21.79 -0.31 -6.25
C LEU A 67 -20.98 0.98 -6.41
N ALA A 68 -19.64 0.90 -6.41
CA ALA A 68 -18.77 2.03 -6.64
C ALA A 68 -19.05 2.71 -7.97
N LYS A 69 -19.23 1.93 -9.03
CA LYS A 69 -19.65 2.46 -10.34
C LYS A 69 -21.04 3.08 -10.30
N LYS A 70 -22.01 2.41 -9.68
CA LYS A 70 -23.39 2.91 -9.56
C LYS A 70 -23.46 4.27 -8.86
N TYR A 71 -22.69 4.45 -7.79
CA TYR A 71 -22.71 5.67 -6.97
C TYR A 71 -21.61 6.67 -7.31
N GLN A 72 -20.75 6.38 -8.31
CA GLN A 72 -19.61 7.21 -8.70
C GLN A 72 -18.70 7.53 -7.50
N LEU A 73 -18.36 6.49 -6.75
CA LEU A 73 -17.51 6.58 -5.56
C LEU A 73 -16.12 5.98 -5.86
N PRO A 74 -15.03 6.60 -5.38
CA PRO A 74 -13.73 5.96 -5.38
C PRO A 74 -13.79 4.65 -4.60
N PHE A 75 -13.20 3.60 -5.17
CA PHE A 75 -13.12 2.27 -4.60
C PHE A 75 -11.65 1.90 -4.37
N ILE A 76 -11.26 1.90 -3.10
CA ILE A 76 -9.91 1.53 -2.68
C ILE A 76 -9.90 0.03 -2.39
N VAL A 77 -8.98 -0.69 -3.02
CA VAL A 77 -8.79 -2.13 -2.80
C VAL A 77 -7.37 -2.42 -2.32
N HIS A 78 -7.24 -3.41 -1.43
CA HIS A 78 -5.94 -3.89 -1.03
C HIS A 78 -5.36 -4.83 -2.10
N THR A 79 -4.22 -4.45 -2.66
CA THR A 79 -3.57 -5.18 -3.75
C THR A 79 -2.50 -6.10 -3.20
N ALA A 80 -2.68 -7.40 -3.40
CA ALA A 80 -1.70 -8.43 -3.06
C ALA A 80 -1.73 -9.54 -4.13
N ALA A 81 -0.73 -10.42 -4.13
CA ALA A 81 -0.65 -11.54 -5.07
C ALA A 81 -1.93 -12.40 -5.02
N THR A 82 -2.52 -12.56 -3.83
CA THR A 82 -3.75 -13.30 -3.61
C THR A 82 -4.98 -12.69 -4.27
N SER A 83 -5.03 -11.37 -4.45
CA SER A 83 -6.20 -10.65 -5.00
C SER A 83 -5.98 -10.13 -6.43
N MET A 84 -4.80 -10.33 -7.01
CA MET A 84 -4.39 -9.69 -8.27
C MET A 84 -5.30 -10.01 -9.46
N THR A 85 -5.79 -11.25 -9.56
CA THR A 85 -6.69 -11.68 -10.64
C THR A 85 -8.01 -10.95 -10.54
N LYS A 86 -8.63 -10.95 -9.36
CA LYS A 86 -9.91 -10.28 -9.11
C LYS A 86 -9.80 -8.76 -9.27
N ILE A 87 -8.68 -8.16 -8.85
CA ILE A 87 -8.40 -6.72 -9.07
C ILE A 87 -8.29 -6.43 -10.57
N GLY A 88 -7.63 -7.31 -11.34
CA GLY A 88 -7.59 -7.22 -12.79
C GLY A 88 -8.98 -7.29 -13.43
N GLU A 89 -9.85 -8.15 -12.93
CA GLU A 89 -11.23 -8.29 -13.42
C GLU A 89 -12.09 -7.05 -13.16
N ILE A 90 -11.90 -6.35 -12.04
CA ILE A 90 -12.64 -5.11 -11.72
C ILE A 90 -12.00 -3.84 -12.30
N SER A 91 -10.91 -3.97 -13.07
CA SER A 91 -10.18 -2.83 -13.66
C SER A 91 -11.01 -1.99 -14.63
N TRP A 92 -12.15 -2.48 -15.11
CA TRP A 92 -13.13 -1.72 -15.90
C TRP A 92 -13.69 -0.50 -15.15
N LEU A 93 -13.50 -0.41 -13.83
CA LEU A 93 -13.81 0.78 -13.04
C LEU A 93 -13.02 2.02 -13.47
N GLY A 94 -11.83 1.83 -14.03
CA GLY A 94 -10.95 2.91 -14.45
C GLY A 94 -10.56 3.82 -13.30
N ASP A 95 -10.80 5.12 -13.46
CA ASP A 95 -10.40 6.18 -12.51
C ASP A 95 -11.09 6.11 -11.15
N LEU A 96 -12.16 5.32 -11.03
CA LEU A 96 -12.79 5.01 -9.74
C LEU A 96 -12.02 3.95 -8.94
N LEU A 97 -11.15 3.16 -9.56
CA LEU A 97 -10.36 2.14 -8.87
C LEU A 97 -9.06 2.73 -8.34
N ILE A 98 -8.86 2.66 -7.03
CA ILE A 98 -7.59 2.94 -6.36
C ILE A 98 -7.00 1.60 -5.93
N ALA A 99 -5.99 1.13 -6.66
CA ALA A 99 -5.24 -0.07 -6.34
C ALA A 99 -4.24 0.27 -5.22
N GLY A 100 -4.65 0.01 -3.98
CA GLY A 100 -3.90 0.27 -2.76
C GLY A 100 -2.73 -0.67 -2.58
N HIS A 101 -1.61 -0.13 -2.11
CA HIS A 101 -0.42 -0.90 -1.72
C HIS A 101 0.11 -1.82 -2.84
N CYS A 102 0.25 -1.31 -4.06
CA CYS A 102 0.70 -2.10 -5.21
C CYS A 102 2.13 -2.63 -5.10
N ASN A 103 2.95 -2.11 -4.18
CA ASN A 103 4.26 -2.63 -3.83
C ASN A 103 4.21 -3.70 -2.71
N HIS A 104 3.09 -4.41 -2.55
CA HIS A 104 2.90 -5.40 -1.48
C HIS A 104 3.99 -6.48 -1.50
N PRO A 105 4.59 -6.86 -0.34
CA PRO A 105 5.72 -7.81 -0.28
C PRO A 105 5.43 -9.23 -0.77
N SER A 106 4.17 -9.57 -1.02
CA SER A 106 3.80 -10.87 -1.61
C SER A 106 4.11 -10.97 -3.10
N PHE A 107 4.35 -9.84 -3.78
CA PHE A 107 4.64 -9.82 -5.20
C PHE A 107 6.12 -10.10 -5.48
N ASP A 108 6.37 -10.87 -6.53
CA ASP A 108 7.62 -10.73 -7.27
C ASP A 108 7.60 -9.39 -8.03
N MET A 109 8.75 -8.71 -8.14
CA MET A 109 8.82 -7.39 -8.76
C MET A 109 8.25 -7.39 -10.19
N LYS A 110 8.56 -8.43 -10.98
CA LYS A 110 8.09 -8.55 -12.36
C LYS A 110 6.57 -8.63 -12.45
N GLU A 111 5.94 -9.53 -11.70
CA GLU A 111 4.48 -9.72 -11.74
C GLU A 111 3.75 -8.49 -11.20
N GLY A 112 4.27 -7.85 -10.16
CA GLY A 112 3.71 -6.62 -9.61
C GLY A 112 3.76 -5.47 -10.64
N MET A 113 4.90 -5.30 -11.32
CA MET A 113 5.03 -4.29 -12.38
C MET A 113 4.11 -4.56 -13.57
N GLU A 114 3.92 -5.83 -13.97
CA GLU A 114 2.97 -6.20 -15.02
C GLU A 114 1.52 -5.89 -14.64
N LEU A 115 1.11 -6.21 -13.41
CA LEU A 115 -0.21 -5.86 -12.90
C LEU A 115 -0.43 -4.34 -12.90
N ILE A 116 0.52 -3.58 -12.34
CA ILE A 116 0.42 -2.12 -12.25
C ILE A 116 0.25 -1.49 -13.62
N LYS A 117 1.07 -1.91 -14.61
CA LYS A 117 0.96 -1.41 -15.99
C LYS A 117 -0.43 -1.68 -16.58
N ARG A 118 -0.93 -2.92 -16.42
CA ARG A 118 -2.28 -3.28 -16.89
C ARG A 118 -3.38 -2.45 -16.23
N LEU A 119 -3.25 -2.17 -14.93
CA LEU A 119 -4.21 -1.33 -14.21
C LEU A 119 -4.15 0.13 -14.68
N LYS A 120 -2.94 0.67 -14.88
CA LYS A 120 -2.73 2.02 -15.44
C LYS A 120 -3.33 2.17 -16.84
N GLU A 121 -3.17 1.17 -17.70
CA GLU A 121 -3.78 1.14 -19.05
C GLU A 121 -5.31 1.24 -19.01
N LYS A 122 -5.94 0.80 -17.91
CA LYS A 122 -7.39 0.91 -17.69
C LYS A 122 -7.79 2.22 -17.01
N GLY A 123 -6.84 3.04 -16.58
CA GLY A 123 -7.08 4.32 -15.91
C GLY A 123 -7.16 4.23 -14.39
N ALA A 124 -6.82 3.09 -13.79
CA ALA A 124 -6.78 2.96 -12.33
C ALA A 124 -5.72 3.87 -11.71
N ILE A 125 -5.98 4.29 -10.47
CA ILE A 125 -5.07 5.05 -9.63
C ILE A 125 -4.20 4.06 -8.85
N ILE A 126 -2.89 4.22 -8.93
CA ILE A 126 -1.92 3.34 -8.28
C ILE A 126 -1.43 3.99 -7.00
N ASP A 127 -1.72 3.36 -5.87
CA ASP A 127 -1.16 3.70 -4.57
C ASP A 127 -0.04 2.72 -4.22
N ILE A 128 1.10 3.25 -3.80
CA ILE A 128 2.19 2.49 -3.20
C ILE A 128 2.36 2.91 -1.74
N SER A 129 2.79 1.99 -0.89
CA SER A 129 2.80 2.21 0.55
C SER A 129 4.20 2.11 1.13
N THR A 130 4.49 3.02 2.06
CA THR A 130 5.76 3.01 2.79
C THR A 130 5.84 1.95 3.86
N LEU A 131 4.71 1.38 4.32
CA LEU A 131 4.63 0.35 5.35
C LEU A 131 5.68 0.59 6.44
N ASP A 132 6.49 -0.40 6.80
CA ASP A 132 7.67 -0.37 7.64
C ASP A 132 8.95 -0.61 6.81
N ILE A 133 8.97 -0.23 5.52
CA ILE A 133 10.07 -0.55 4.60
C ILE A 133 11.47 -0.13 5.07
N LEU A 134 11.59 0.91 5.93
CA LEU A 134 12.87 1.36 6.48
C LEU A 134 13.40 0.47 7.61
N ASP A 135 12.51 -0.25 8.29
CA ASP A 135 12.79 -1.13 9.42
C ASP A 135 12.63 -2.62 9.04
N SER A 136 12.13 -2.93 7.83
CA SER A 136 11.94 -4.29 7.33
C SER A 136 13.27 -5.04 7.18
N PRO A 137 13.35 -6.33 7.56
CA PRO A 137 14.47 -7.20 7.21
C PRO A 137 14.71 -7.33 5.70
N GLU A 138 13.68 -7.12 4.88
CA GLU A 138 13.74 -7.13 3.40
C GLU A 138 13.85 -5.72 2.81
N ARG A 139 14.25 -4.73 3.61
CA ARG A 139 14.34 -3.31 3.23
C ARG A 139 14.89 -3.05 1.84
N GLU A 140 16.01 -3.65 1.47
CA GLU A 140 16.65 -3.41 0.16
C GLU A 140 15.74 -3.82 -1.00
N LYS A 141 15.09 -4.99 -0.88
CA LYS A 141 14.16 -5.52 -1.88
C LYS A 141 12.88 -4.68 -1.94
N GLU A 142 12.33 -4.32 -0.78
CA GLU A 142 11.10 -3.52 -0.70
C GLU A 142 11.31 -2.10 -1.24
N LEU A 143 12.43 -1.45 -0.90
CA LEU A 143 12.81 -0.15 -1.46
C LEU A 143 13.07 -0.24 -2.96
N ALA A 144 13.75 -1.29 -3.43
CA ALA A 144 13.98 -1.48 -4.86
C ALA A 144 12.66 -1.58 -5.65
N PHE A 145 11.67 -2.30 -5.12
CA PHE A 145 10.36 -2.38 -5.78
C PHE A 145 9.60 -1.06 -5.70
N PHE A 146 9.60 -0.39 -4.54
CA PHE A 146 9.00 0.95 -4.39
C PHE A 146 9.62 1.96 -5.37
N PHE A 147 10.95 2.01 -5.49
CA PHE A 147 11.66 2.89 -6.42
C PHE A 147 11.45 2.53 -7.88
N ALA A 148 11.39 1.23 -8.22
CA ALA A 148 11.12 0.81 -9.60
C ALA A 148 9.75 1.32 -10.10
N ILE A 149 8.72 1.34 -9.24
CA ILE A 149 7.40 1.88 -9.58
C ILE A 149 7.46 3.40 -9.77
N LEU A 150 8.20 4.10 -8.90
CA LEU A 150 8.39 5.55 -8.98
C LEU A 150 9.16 5.97 -10.23
N GLU A 151 10.30 5.33 -10.51
CA GLU A 151 11.15 5.59 -11.67
C GLU A 151 10.40 5.37 -12.99
N ALA A 152 9.54 4.34 -13.03
CA ALA A 152 8.69 4.06 -14.16
C ALA A 152 7.51 5.06 -14.32
N GLY A 153 7.33 6.00 -13.39
CA GLY A 153 6.23 6.96 -13.40
C GLY A 153 4.85 6.32 -13.24
N LEU A 154 4.78 5.16 -12.56
CA LEU A 154 3.56 4.38 -12.47
C LEU A 154 2.73 4.67 -11.20
N ALA A 155 3.33 5.25 -10.17
CA ALA A 155 2.62 5.61 -8.95
C ALA A 155 1.86 6.93 -9.10
N ASP A 156 0.63 6.96 -8.60
CA ASP A 156 -0.20 8.16 -8.52
C ASP A 156 -0.25 8.72 -7.09
N VAL A 157 -0.23 7.84 -6.08
CA VAL A 157 -0.36 8.18 -4.66
C VAL A 157 0.66 7.39 -3.83
N VAL A 158 1.14 7.99 -2.74
CA VAL A 158 1.91 7.30 -1.70
C VAL A 158 1.17 7.36 -0.37
N SER A 159 0.99 6.21 0.27
CA SER A 159 0.35 6.06 1.58
C SER A 159 1.26 5.35 2.58
N THR A 160 0.82 5.23 3.84
CA THR A 160 1.51 4.41 4.85
C THR A 160 1.03 2.97 4.87
N ASN A 161 -0.21 2.71 4.42
CA ASN A 161 -0.95 1.47 4.72
C ASN A 161 -0.91 1.10 6.23
N TYR A 162 -1.09 2.10 7.10
CA TYR A 162 -1.04 1.93 8.55
C TYR A 162 -2.14 1.00 9.08
N GLY A 163 -1.73 -0.10 9.71
CA GLY A 163 -2.63 -1.11 10.30
C GLY A 163 -2.52 -1.25 11.83
N GLY A 164 -2.08 -0.21 12.55
CA GLY A 164 -1.94 -0.24 14.02
C GLY A 164 -0.55 -0.60 14.56
N GLY A 165 0.49 -0.63 13.70
CA GLY A 165 1.88 -0.91 14.05
C GLY A 165 2.84 0.25 13.73
N ASN A 166 4.14 -0.02 13.63
CA ASN A 166 5.11 0.97 13.13
C ASN A 166 4.94 1.19 11.63
N HIS A 167 5.29 2.39 11.18
CA HIS A 167 5.39 2.70 9.75
C HIS A 167 6.53 3.69 9.48
N SER A 168 7.14 3.54 8.32
CA SER A 168 8.13 4.43 7.75
C SER A 168 7.49 5.79 7.43
N PRO A 169 8.04 6.90 7.92
CA PRO A 169 7.54 8.24 7.60
C PRO A 169 7.61 8.50 6.09
N ILE A 170 6.49 8.90 5.49
CA ILE A 170 6.39 9.08 4.03
C ILE A 170 7.43 10.07 3.51
N LEU A 171 7.58 11.23 4.17
CA LEU A 171 8.57 12.24 3.79
C LEU A 171 10.00 11.70 3.83
N LYS A 172 10.31 10.77 4.74
CA LYS A 172 11.65 10.18 4.82
C LYS A 172 11.93 9.22 3.68
N VAL A 173 10.96 8.40 3.31
CA VAL A 173 11.09 7.49 2.15
C VAL A 173 11.21 8.28 0.84
N LEU A 174 10.41 9.33 0.69
CA LEU A 174 10.47 10.20 -0.49
C LEU A 174 11.74 11.03 -0.56
N GLU A 175 12.28 11.49 0.58
CA GLU A 175 13.59 12.14 0.65
C GLU A 175 14.68 11.22 0.07
N LEU A 176 14.68 9.93 0.45
CA LEU A 176 15.61 8.94 -0.11
C LEU A 176 15.45 8.78 -1.62
N ALA A 177 14.21 8.71 -2.12
CA ALA A 177 13.93 8.63 -3.56
C ALA A 177 14.43 9.87 -4.31
N THR A 178 14.24 11.08 -3.75
CA THR A 178 14.71 12.32 -4.36
C THR A 178 16.24 12.45 -4.33
N ASP A 179 16.88 12.06 -3.23
CA ASP A 179 18.34 12.08 -3.08
C ASP A 179 19.01 11.13 -4.07
N GLN A 180 18.37 9.98 -4.35
CA GLN A 180 18.80 9.01 -5.35
C GLN A 180 18.36 9.35 -6.78
N LYS A 181 17.69 10.49 -6.98
CA LYS A 181 17.20 10.96 -8.30
C LYS A 181 16.21 10.02 -8.97
N VAL A 182 15.51 9.18 -8.19
CA VAL A 182 14.43 8.30 -8.67
C VAL A 182 13.25 9.14 -9.16
N VAL A 183 12.95 10.23 -8.45
CA VAL A 183 11.93 11.23 -8.82
C VAL A 183 12.42 12.63 -8.45
N THR A 184 11.85 13.66 -9.08
CA THR A 184 12.08 15.05 -8.67
C THR A 184 11.34 15.36 -7.36
N LEU A 185 11.78 16.39 -6.64
CA LEU A 185 11.10 16.86 -5.44
C LEU A 185 9.63 17.22 -5.72
N THR A 186 9.34 17.91 -6.83
CA THR A 186 7.96 18.27 -7.20
C THR A 186 7.08 17.04 -7.41
N GLN A 187 7.58 16.01 -8.09
CA GLN A 187 6.87 14.75 -8.28
C GLN A 187 6.61 14.08 -6.93
N ALA A 188 7.64 13.93 -6.09
CA ALA A 188 7.52 13.32 -4.77
C ALA A 188 6.45 14.01 -3.90
N ILE A 189 6.46 15.35 -3.82
CA ILE A 189 5.46 16.09 -3.05
C ILE A 189 4.05 15.93 -3.63
N SER A 190 3.91 15.87 -4.95
CA SER A 190 2.58 15.69 -5.57
C SER A 190 1.91 14.37 -5.19
N LEU A 191 2.69 13.29 -5.04
CA LEU A 191 2.20 11.95 -4.65
C LEU A 191 1.53 11.92 -3.27
N ILE A 192 1.83 12.90 -2.41
CA ILE A 192 1.39 12.94 -1.01
C ILE A 192 0.57 14.19 -0.66
N THR A 193 0.28 15.04 -1.64
CA THR A 193 -0.50 16.28 -1.45
C THR A 193 -1.66 16.34 -2.44
N ARG A 194 -1.42 16.85 -3.65
CA ARG A 194 -2.46 17.10 -4.66
C ARG A 194 -3.04 15.81 -5.23
N ASN A 195 -2.23 14.76 -5.40
CA ASN A 195 -2.72 13.52 -6.00
C ASN A 195 -3.72 12.79 -5.10
N PRO A 196 -3.45 12.58 -3.79
CA PRO A 196 -4.46 12.04 -2.87
C PRO A 196 -5.77 12.84 -2.86
N SER A 197 -5.70 14.18 -2.82
CA SER A 197 -6.92 15.01 -2.81
C SER A 197 -7.71 14.92 -4.13
N ARG A 198 -7.03 14.68 -5.25
CA ARG A 198 -7.68 14.41 -6.54
C ARG A 198 -8.23 12.99 -6.67
N ALA A 199 -7.56 12.01 -6.09
CA ALA A 199 -8.00 10.61 -6.11
C ALA A 199 -9.30 10.41 -5.32
N ILE A 200 -9.49 11.20 -4.25
CA ILE A 200 -10.70 11.16 -3.42
C ILE A 200 -11.25 12.59 -3.23
N PRO A 201 -11.88 13.19 -4.27
CA PRO A 201 -12.20 14.63 -4.30
C PRO A 201 -13.01 15.17 -3.12
N ARG A 202 -13.88 14.32 -2.55
CA ARG A 202 -14.77 14.71 -1.45
C ARG A 202 -14.13 14.58 -0.06
N LEU A 203 -12.96 13.96 0.05
CA LEU A 203 -12.29 13.73 1.33
C LEU A 203 -11.63 15.00 1.87
N ALA A 204 -10.97 15.75 0.99
CA ALA A 204 -10.17 16.92 1.37
C ALA A 204 -10.34 18.06 0.33
N PRO A 205 -11.56 18.59 0.13
CA PRO A 205 -11.79 19.64 -0.86
C PRO A 205 -10.97 20.89 -0.52
N GLY A 206 -10.42 21.53 -1.56
CA GLY A 206 -9.61 22.75 -1.40
C GLY A 206 -8.25 22.55 -0.72
N ARG A 207 -7.72 21.31 -0.68
CA ARG A 207 -6.43 20.97 -0.06
C ARG A 207 -5.46 20.29 -1.04
N GLY A 208 -4.19 20.21 -0.63
CA GLY A 208 -3.13 19.52 -1.37
C GLY A 208 -2.38 20.37 -2.40
N ALA A 209 -2.72 21.66 -2.53
CA ALA A 209 -1.97 22.60 -3.36
C ALA A 209 -1.99 24.00 -2.73
N VAL A 210 -0.86 24.71 -2.83
CA VAL A 210 -0.76 26.12 -2.42
C VAL A 210 -1.21 26.99 -3.60
N VAL A 211 -2.49 27.33 -3.61
CA VAL A 211 -3.13 28.20 -4.61
C VAL A 211 -4.09 29.17 -3.94
N GLN A 212 -4.35 30.31 -4.57
CA GLN A 212 -5.29 31.30 -4.03
C GLN A 212 -6.69 30.69 -3.83
N GLY A 213 -7.30 30.94 -2.68
CA GLY A 213 -8.62 30.43 -2.32
C GLY A 213 -8.67 29.01 -1.77
N ALA A 214 -7.54 28.29 -1.73
CA ALA A 214 -7.43 27.00 -1.05
C ALA A 214 -7.37 27.14 0.48
N ILE A 215 -7.63 26.04 1.18
CA ILE A 215 -7.48 25.97 2.63
C ILE A 215 -5.99 26.04 2.99
N ALA A 216 -5.66 26.84 3.99
CA ALA A 216 -4.29 27.11 4.42
C ALA A 216 -3.72 25.97 5.29
N ASP A 217 -3.62 24.79 4.69
CA ASP A 217 -2.92 23.62 5.24
C ASP A 217 -1.52 23.57 4.61
N VAL A 218 -0.49 23.96 5.36
CA VAL A 218 0.88 24.12 4.88
C VAL A 218 1.86 23.47 5.86
N ILE A 219 2.85 22.78 5.32
CA ILE A 219 3.98 22.25 6.10
C ILE A 219 5.23 22.99 5.64
N ILE A 220 5.98 23.54 6.58
CA ILE A 220 7.31 24.11 6.36
C ILE A 220 8.33 23.06 6.76
N VAL A 221 9.29 22.78 5.88
CA VAL A 221 10.32 21.77 6.07
C VAL A 221 11.70 22.37 5.84
N HIS A 222 12.72 21.76 6.43
CA HIS A 222 14.09 22.17 6.21
C HIS A 222 14.49 22.04 4.74
N ARG A 223 15.14 23.06 4.17
CA ARG A 223 15.45 23.15 2.73
C ARG A 223 16.19 21.94 2.17
N SER A 224 17.11 21.35 2.93
CA SER A 224 17.92 20.20 2.49
C SER A 224 17.43 18.85 3.02
N LYS A 225 16.39 18.83 3.86
CA LYS A 225 15.87 17.62 4.50
C LYS A 225 14.36 17.74 4.65
N ILE A 226 13.63 17.34 3.62
CA ILE A 226 12.16 17.46 3.60
C ILE A 226 11.48 16.59 4.68
N SER A 227 12.19 15.58 5.21
CA SER A 227 11.73 14.78 6.34
C SER A 227 11.78 15.54 7.67
N GLN A 228 12.47 16.67 7.74
CA GLN A 228 12.54 17.53 8.91
C GLN A 228 11.48 18.64 8.80
N VAL A 229 10.33 18.42 9.44
CA VAL A 229 9.25 19.40 9.55
C VAL A 229 9.60 20.44 10.61
N GLU A 230 9.52 21.72 10.23
CA GLU A 230 9.79 22.87 11.09
C GLU A 230 8.48 23.43 11.65
N ASP A 231 7.50 23.68 10.77
CA ASP A 231 6.19 24.21 11.14
C ASP A 231 5.07 23.47 10.43
N ILE A 232 3.91 23.41 11.09
CA ILE A 232 2.67 22.91 10.51
C ILE A 232 1.62 23.99 10.69
N ILE A 233 0.93 24.35 9.61
CA ILE A 233 -0.18 25.27 9.61
C ILE A 233 -1.39 24.49 9.15
N ILE A 234 -2.47 24.47 9.93
CA ILE A 234 -3.74 23.82 9.57
C ILE A 234 -4.84 24.86 9.64
N GLU A 235 -5.58 25.04 8.55
CA GLU A 235 -6.63 26.05 8.40
C GLU A 235 -6.15 27.47 8.78
N GLY A 236 -4.87 27.77 8.50
CA GLY A 236 -4.24 29.05 8.81
C GLY A 236 -3.72 29.17 10.25
N ILE A 237 -3.88 28.14 11.08
CA ILE A 237 -3.43 28.12 12.47
C ILE A 237 -2.08 27.42 12.56
N LEU A 238 -1.07 28.14 13.04
CA LEU A 238 0.25 27.58 13.32
C LEU A 238 0.18 26.60 14.49
N LEU A 239 0.47 25.33 14.20
CA LEU A 239 0.63 24.26 15.18
C LEU A 239 2.12 24.07 15.48
N ARG A 240 2.50 24.31 16.73
CA ARG A 240 3.85 23.96 17.19
C ARG A 240 3.91 22.47 17.51
N LEU A 241 4.88 21.77 16.92
CA LEU A 241 5.17 20.39 17.27
C LEU A 241 5.57 20.30 18.75
N ARG A 242 5.02 19.33 19.49
CA ARG A 242 5.35 19.11 20.91
C ARG A 242 6.86 18.94 21.05
N GLY A 243 7.50 19.80 21.85
CA GLY A 243 8.95 19.81 22.07
C GLY A 243 9.64 21.15 21.74
N GLN A 244 8.96 22.09 21.09
CA GLN A 244 9.42 23.47 20.96
C GLN A 244 8.64 24.38 21.93
N GLU A 245 9.31 24.78 23.02
CA GLU A 245 8.75 25.64 24.06
C GLU A 245 8.15 26.94 23.51
N GLN A 246 7.08 27.38 24.17
CA GLN A 246 6.44 28.67 23.94
C GLN A 246 7.41 29.83 24.20
N ARG A 247 8.09 30.31 23.15
CA ARG A 247 8.35 31.75 23.09
C ARG A 247 7.03 32.47 22.83
N GLN A 248 6.50 33.02 23.91
CA GLN A 248 5.39 33.96 23.98
C GLN A 248 5.59 35.03 22.91
N LEU A 249 4.57 35.21 22.06
CA LEU A 249 4.42 36.43 21.28
C LEU A 249 3.68 37.42 22.18
N ASN A 250 4.41 38.42 22.66
CA ASN A 250 3.83 39.73 23.01
C ASN A 250 3.66 40.52 21.72
#